data_AF-A0A3D5JZ04-F1
#
_entry.id   AF-A0A3D5JZ04-F1
#
_cell.length_a   1.000
_cell.length_b   1.000
_cell.length_c   1.000
_cell.angle_alpha   90.00
_cell.angle_beta   90.00
_cell.angle_gamma   90.00
#
_symmetry.space_group_name_H-M   'P 1'
#
loop_
_entity.id
_entity.type
_entity.pdbx_description
1 polymer ?
#
loop_
_entity_poly.entity_id
_entity_poly.type
_entity_poly.pdbx_seq_one_letter_code
_entity_poly.pdbx_strand_id
1 'polypeptide(L)'
;MSESTAPKIQKWPFIVGDVALLLTAFYLMSRIEGEFGLLEAFWCFACVAGGAWIMVLPFLKEFQAKTDLTEARELADSVEKITSLEALAKRVESATEQWLHVEDRANEINTTSKQIADKINAEAREFTEFLQKANDTEKNHLKLEVEKLGRSQNDWLQVVVTTLDHVFALTQAG
;
A
#
# COMPACT_ATOMS: atom_id res chain seq x y z
N MET A 1 15.68 -15.96 14.46
CA MET A 1 15.13 -17.31 14.69
C MET A 1 16.05 -18.01 15.68
N SER A 2 15.82 -17.82 16.98
CA SER A 2 16.60 -18.51 18.02
C SER A 2 15.72 -19.63 18.55
N GLU A 3 16.00 -20.86 18.12
CA GLU A 3 15.39 -22.05 18.72
C GLU A 3 15.85 -22.14 20.17
N SER A 4 14.98 -21.69 21.08
CA SER A 4 15.14 -21.88 22.52
C SER A 4 14.98 -23.37 22.81
N THR A 5 16.09 -24.09 22.76
CA THR A 5 16.17 -25.52 23.07
C THR A 5 15.83 -25.69 24.55
N ALA A 6 14.73 -26.39 24.82
CA ALA A 6 14.26 -26.70 26.17
C ALA A 6 15.38 -27.29 27.04
N PRO A 7 15.55 -26.82 28.30
CA PRO A 7 16.62 -27.26 29.16
C PRO A 7 16.43 -28.75 29.48
N LYS A 8 17.25 -29.60 28.87
CA LYS A 8 17.32 -31.02 29.23
C LYS A 8 17.94 -31.12 30.61
N ILE A 9 17.10 -31.17 31.63
CA ILE A 9 17.52 -31.44 33.00
C ILE A 9 18.31 -32.75 33.02
N GLN A 10 19.53 -32.68 33.53
CA GLN A 10 20.47 -33.79 33.55
C GLN A 10 19.91 -34.90 34.44
N LYS A 11 19.80 -36.11 33.86
CA LYS A 11 19.24 -37.34 34.49
C LYS A 11 20.21 -38.03 35.45
N TRP A 12 21.44 -37.53 35.53
CA TRP A 12 22.54 -38.09 36.30
C TRP A 12 22.38 -38.11 37.83
N PRO A 13 21.90 -37.06 38.52
CA PRO A 13 21.77 -37.10 39.98
C PRO A 13 20.75 -38.15 40.43
N PHE A 14 19.81 -38.50 39.56
CA PHE A 14 18.79 -39.49 39.83
C PHE A 14 19.32 -40.93 39.70
N ILE A 15 20.08 -41.21 38.62
CA ILE A 15 20.79 -42.48 38.44
C ILE A 15 21.82 -42.70 39.55
N VAL A 16 22.49 -41.62 39.99
CA VAL A 16 23.44 -41.67 41.12
C VAL A 16 22.71 -42.02 42.43
N GLY A 17 21.49 -41.54 42.64
CA GLY A 17 20.67 -41.90 43.79
C GLY A 17 20.28 -43.38 43.80
N ASP A 18 19.85 -43.93 42.66
CA ASP A 18 19.48 -45.34 42.53
C ASP A 18 20.67 -46.28 42.75
N VAL A 19 21.82 -45.97 42.13
CA VAL A 19 23.07 -46.72 42.34
C VAL A 19 23.52 -46.65 43.79
N ALA A 20 23.38 -45.49 44.46
CA ALA A 20 23.72 -45.37 45.87
C ALA A 20 22.82 -46.25 46.77
N LEU A 21 21.52 -46.35 46.47
CA LEU A 21 20.58 -47.19 47.22
C LEU A 21 20.80 -48.69 46.96
N LEU A 22 21.12 -49.08 45.72
CA LEU A 22 21.49 -50.46 45.40
C LEU A 22 22.80 -50.87 46.07
N LEU A 23 23.78 -49.97 46.14
CA LEU A 23 25.03 -50.19 46.85
C LEU A 23 24.83 -50.31 48.36
N THR A 24 23.96 -49.50 48.97
CA THR A 24 23.66 -49.63 50.40
C THR A 24 22.89 -50.91 50.71
N ALA A 25 21.96 -51.33 49.86
CA ALA A 25 21.25 -52.61 49.99
C ALA A 25 22.21 -53.81 49.84
N PHE A 26 23.09 -53.77 48.84
CA PHE A 26 24.11 -54.81 48.63
C PHE A 26 25.11 -54.89 49.80
N TYR A 27 25.52 -53.73 50.34
CA TYR A 27 26.40 -53.66 51.49
C TYR A 27 25.74 -54.20 52.77
N LEU A 28 24.45 -53.92 52.98
CA LEU A 28 23.69 -54.48 54.10
C LEU A 28 23.58 -56.00 54.00
N MET A 29 23.26 -56.52 52.81
CA MET A 29 23.11 -57.96 52.57
C MET A 29 24.42 -58.73 52.72
N SER A 30 25.56 -58.09 52.40
CA SER A 30 26.89 -58.68 52.58
C SER A 30 27.37 -58.73 54.03
N ARG A 31 26.70 -58.01 54.95
CA ARG A 31 27.07 -57.95 56.38
C ARG A 31 26.21 -58.85 57.28
N ILE A 32 25.15 -59.45 56.74
CA ILE A 32 24.19 -60.26 57.50
C ILE A 32 24.52 -61.75 57.28
N GLU A 33 25.07 -62.40 58.31
CA GLU A 33 25.36 -63.85 58.35
C GLU A 33 24.31 -64.62 59.19
N GLY A 34 23.12 -64.06 59.47
CA GLY A 34 22.10 -64.66 60.36
C GLY A 34 20.64 -64.30 60.05
N GLU A 35 19.69 -64.94 60.77
CA GLU A 35 18.23 -64.93 60.51
C GLU A 35 17.63 -63.52 60.26
N PHE A 36 16.97 -63.37 59.12
CA PHE A 36 16.40 -62.12 58.59
C PHE A 36 15.41 -61.47 59.58
N GLY A 37 15.83 -60.36 60.21
CA GLY A 37 14.99 -59.60 61.13
C GLY A 37 13.97 -58.71 60.41
N LEU A 38 12.74 -58.66 60.92
CA LEU A 38 11.64 -57.79 60.43
C LEU A 38 12.03 -56.31 60.31
N LEU A 39 12.97 -55.85 61.15
CA LEU A 39 13.48 -54.47 61.15
C LEU A 39 14.37 -54.18 59.94
N GLU A 40 15.18 -55.13 59.48
CA GLU A 40 16.05 -54.98 58.30
C GLU A 40 15.25 -54.99 57.01
N ALA A 41 14.19 -55.82 56.96
CA ALA A 41 13.22 -55.81 55.87
C ALA A 41 12.53 -54.43 55.76
N PHE A 42 12.19 -53.80 56.89
CA PHE A 42 11.61 -52.46 56.91
C PHE A 42 12.56 -51.39 56.37
N TRP A 43 13.83 -51.40 56.77
CA TRP A 43 14.83 -50.46 56.26
C TRP A 43 15.12 -50.65 54.77
N CYS A 44 15.16 -51.89 54.28
CA CYS A 44 15.31 -52.18 52.86
C CYS A 44 14.11 -51.66 52.05
N PHE A 45 12.89 -51.87 52.57
CA PHE A 45 11.67 -51.36 51.94
C PHE A 45 11.61 -49.82 51.94
N ALA A 46 12.00 -49.17 53.03
CA ALA A 46 12.07 -47.71 53.12
C ALA A 46 13.10 -47.12 52.15
N CYS A 47 14.22 -47.81 51.94
CA CYS A 47 15.27 -47.45 50.98
C CYS A 47 14.74 -47.47 49.53
N VAL A 48 14.06 -48.56 49.14
CA VAL A 48 13.47 -48.70 47.80
C VAL A 48 12.29 -47.75 47.59
N ALA A 49 11.43 -47.57 48.59
CA ALA A 49 10.32 -46.62 48.54
C ALA A 49 10.82 -45.17 48.43
N GLY A 50 11.90 -44.83 49.12
CA GLY A 50 12.57 -43.53 49.01
C GLY A 50 13.14 -43.29 47.61
N GLY A 51 13.80 -44.29 47.03
CA GLY A 51 14.29 -44.22 45.63
C GLY A 51 13.15 -44.03 44.62
N ALA A 52 12.07 -44.77 44.78
CA ALA A 52 10.87 -44.64 43.95
C ALA A 52 10.21 -43.25 44.10
N TRP A 53 10.17 -42.70 45.32
CA TRP A 53 9.60 -41.37 45.57
C TRP A 53 10.43 -40.25 44.91
N ILE A 54 11.76 -40.36 44.95
CA ILE A 54 12.65 -39.39 44.28
C ILE A 54 12.50 -39.50 42.75
N MET A 55 12.11 -40.66 42.20
CA MET A 55 11.91 -40.90 40.75
C MET A 55 10.74 -40.08 40.17
N VAL A 56 9.77 -39.72 41.00
CA VAL A 56 8.53 -39.05 40.58
C VAL A 56 8.70 -37.52 40.45
N LEU A 57 9.61 -36.93 41.23
CA LEU A 57 9.89 -35.49 41.22
C LEU A 57 10.35 -34.92 39.86
N PRO A 58 11.27 -35.55 39.10
CA PRO A 58 11.67 -35.03 37.80
C PRO A 58 10.52 -35.04 36.78
N PHE A 59 9.63 -36.03 36.84
CA PHE A 59 8.47 -36.12 35.93
C PHE A 59 7.49 -34.97 36.14
N LEU A 60 7.16 -34.60 37.38
CA LEU A 60 6.25 -33.46 37.64
C LEU A 60 6.83 -32.13 37.16
N LYS A 61 8.14 -31.92 37.34
CA LYS A 61 8.81 -30.69 36.89
C LYS A 61 8.92 -30.61 35.38
N GLU A 62 9.10 -31.75 34.70
CA GLU A 62 9.11 -31.80 33.24
C GLU A 62 7.71 -31.55 32.64
N PHE A 63 6.63 -31.93 33.33
CA PHE A 63 5.27 -31.56 32.93
C PHE A 63 4.97 -30.07 33.14
N GLN A 64 5.36 -29.49 34.28
CA GLN A 64 5.17 -28.05 34.55
C GLN A 64 5.93 -27.16 33.54
N ALA A 65 7.16 -27.53 33.17
CA ALA A 65 7.94 -26.76 32.20
C ALA A 65 7.39 -26.87 30.76
N LYS A 66 6.72 -27.98 30.42
CA LYS A 66 6.10 -28.17 29.10
C LYS A 66 4.81 -27.38 28.98
N THR A 67 4.00 -27.28 30.04
CA THR A 67 2.73 -26.53 30.04
C THR A 67 2.95 -25.02 29.97
N ASP A 68 3.91 -24.48 30.72
CA ASP A 68 4.24 -23.04 30.70
C ASP A 68 4.73 -22.57 29.31
N LEU A 69 5.48 -23.42 28.60
CA LEU A 69 5.99 -23.08 27.27
C LEU A 69 4.90 -23.15 26.18
N THR A 70 3.91 -24.03 26.32
CA THR A 70 2.77 -24.08 25.40
C THR A 70 1.83 -22.90 25.58
N GLU A 71 1.53 -22.50 26.82
CA GLU A 71 0.69 -21.33 27.09
C GLU A 71 1.37 -20.04 26.62
N ALA A 72 2.68 -19.88 26.88
CA ALA A 72 3.43 -18.72 26.39
C ALA A 72 3.49 -18.64 24.86
N ARG A 73 3.49 -19.79 24.16
CA ARG A 73 3.53 -19.84 22.69
C ARG A 73 2.18 -19.51 22.06
N GLU A 74 1.07 -19.99 22.63
CA GLU A 74 -0.27 -19.59 22.18
C GLU A 74 -0.55 -18.11 22.45
N LEU A 75 -0.07 -17.59 23.59
CA LEU A 75 -0.18 -16.16 23.90
C LEU A 75 0.66 -15.31 22.94
N ALA A 76 1.87 -15.74 22.58
CA ALA A 76 2.70 -15.03 21.61
C ALA A 76 2.10 -15.03 20.19
N ASP A 77 1.57 -16.16 19.72
CA ASP A 77 0.91 -16.26 18.40
C ASP A 77 -0.37 -15.41 18.32
N SER A 78 -1.11 -15.33 19.44
CA SER A 78 -2.29 -14.46 19.55
C SER A 78 -1.92 -12.98 19.57
N VAL A 79 -0.86 -12.60 20.28
CA VAL A 79 -0.35 -11.22 20.31
C VAL A 79 0.17 -10.80 18.94
N GLU A 80 0.91 -11.66 18.23
CA GLU A 80 1.38 -11.38 16.87
C GLU A 80 0.22 -11.15 15.91
N LYS A 81 -0.84 -11.97 16.01
CA LYS A 81 -2.08 -11.76 15.24
C LYS A 81 -2.76 -10.43 15.56
N ILE A 82 -2.87 -10.04 16.84
CA ILE A 82 -3.46 -8.75 17.23
C ILE A 82 -2.65 -7.57 16.67
N THR A 83 -1.32 -7.61 16.79
CA THR A 83 -0.44 -6.57 16.23
C THR A 83 -0.56 -6.49 14.71
N SER A 84 -0.69 -7.63 14.02
CA SER A 84 -0.90 -7.64 12.57
C SER A 84 -2.26 -7.03 12.16
N LEU A 85 -3.31 -7.24 12.98
CA LEU A 85 -4.64 -6.70 12.75
C LEU A 85 -4.69 -5.19 12.99
N GLU A 86 -4.02 -4.70 14.03
CA GLU A 86 -3.87 -3.28 14.32
C GLU A 86 -3.07 -2.56 13.21
N ALA A 87 -2.01 -3.20 12.70
CA ALA A 87 -1.26 -2.69 11.55
C ALA A 87 -2.12 -2.65 10.28
N LEU A 88 -2.96 -3.65 10.04
CA LEU A 88 -3.93 -3.66 8.93
C LEU A 88 -4.98 -2.56 9.09
N ALA A 89 -5.56 -2.40 10.29
CA ALA A 89 -6.53 -1.35 10.57
C ALA A 89 -5.95 0.04 10.30
N LYS A 90 -4.74 0.32 10.78
CA LYS A 90 -4.02 1.58 10.53
C LYS A 90 -3.73 1.80 9.04
N ARG A 91 -3.40 0.74 8.30
CA ARG A 91 -3.20 0.81 6.84
C ARG A 91 -4.51 1.11 6.10
N VAL A 92 -5.62 0.50 6.52
CA VAL A 92 -6.95 0.76 5.95
C VAL A 92 -7.38 2.18 6.24
N GLU A 93 -7.25 2.66 7.49
CA GLU A 93 -7.56 4.04 7.87
C GLU A 93 -6.76 5.04 7.04
N SER A 94 -5.44 4.85 6.92
CA SER A 94 -4.58 5.72 6.10
C SER A 94 -4.93 5.65 4.61
N ALA A 95 -5.27 4.47 4.09
CA ALA A 95 -5.72 4.33 2.70
C ALA A 95 -7.08 5.01 2.46
N THR A 96 -8.00 4.97 3.43
CA THR A 96 -9.28 5.66 3.38
C THR A 96 -9.12 7.18 3.43
N GLU A 97 -8.23 7.69 4.28
CA GLU A 97 -7.88 9.12 4.32
C GLU A 97 -7.31 9.60 2.97
N GLN A 98 -6.40 8.82 2.39
CA GLN A 98 -5.86 9.11 1.05
C GLN A 98 -6.95 9.05 -0.03
N TRP A 99 -7.90 8.11 0.06
CA TRP A 99 -9.03 8.02 -0.87
C TRP A 99 -9.92 9.25 -0.79
N LEU A 100 -10.28 9.70 0.42
CA LEU A 100 -11.07 10.92 0.61
C LEU A 100 -10.39 12.13 -0.02
N HIS A 101 -9.08 12.26 0.15
CA HIS A 101 -8.31 13.31 -0.52
C HIS A 101 -8.29 13.19 -2.06
N VAL A 102 -8.29 11.98 -2.60
CA VAL A 102 -8.39 11.75 -4.05
C VAL A 102 -9.79 12.11 -4.57
N GLU A 103 -10.84 11.79 -3.82
CA GLU A 103 -12.22 12.15 -4.14
C GLU A 103 -12.42 13.67 -4.17
N ASP A 104 -11.91 14.38 -3.15
CA ASP A 104 -11.93 15.85 -3.10
C ASP A 104 -11.21 16.46 -4.31
N ARG A 105 -10.00 15.96 -4.62
CA ARG A 105 -9.23 16.42 -5.79
C ARG A 105 -9.93 16.10 -7.10
N ALA A 106 -10.56 14.94 -7.23
CA ALA A 106 -11.32 14.58 -8.42
C ALA A 106 -12.51 15.51 -8.62
N ASN A 107 -13.19 15.90 -7.54
CA ASN A 107 -14.26 16.87 -7.60
C ASN A 107 -13.75 18.25 -8.02
N GLU A 108 -12.65 18.74 -7.44
CA GLU A 108 -12.01 20.00 -7.85
C GLU A 108 -11.59 19.98 -9.32
N ILE A 109 -10.97 18.90 -9.80
CA ILE A 109 -10.60 18.72 -11.21
C ILE A 109 -11.83 18.75 -12.11
N ASN A 110 -12.93 18.10 -11.71
CA ASN A 110 -14.18 18.12 -12.48
C ASN A 110 -14.76 19.54 -12.56
N THR A 111 -14.77 20.28 -11.46
CA THR A 111 -15.22 21.69 -11.47
C THR A 111 -14.34 22.56 -12.37
N THR A 112 -13.01 22.40 -12.30
CA THR A 112 -12.06 23.13 -13.14
C THR A 112 -12.23 22.76 -14.61
N SER A 113 -12.45 21.48 -14.91
CA SER A 113 -12.68 21.00 -16.28
C SER A 113 -13.95 21.60 -16.88
N LYS A 114 -15.03 21.73 -16.11
CA LYS A 114 -16.25 22.42 -16.54
C LYS A 114 -15.98 23.90 -16.85
N GLN A 115 -15.26 24.60 -15.97
CA GLN A 115 -14.90 26.00 -16.21
C GLN A 115 -14.03 26.17 -17.46
N ILE A 116 -13.09 25.26 -17.70
CA ILE A 116 -12.27 25.27 -18.92
C ILE A 116 -13.14 25.03 -20.16
N ALA A 117 -14.05 24.07 -20.12
CA ALA A 117 -14.98 23.81 -21.22
C ALA A 117 -15.87 25.03 -21.53
N ASP A 118 -16.37 25.69 -20.49
CA ASP A 118 -17.17 26.92 -20.65
C ASP A 118 -16.34 28.06 -21.26
N LYS A 119 -15.08 28.23 -20.84
CA LYS A 119 -14.16 29.20 -21.43
C LYS A 119 -13.86 28.89 -22.90
N ILE A 120 -13.58 27.64 -23.25
CA ILE A 120 -13.35 27.22 -24.64
C ILE A 120 -14.59 27.51 -25.50
N ASN A 121 -15.79 27.22 -25.00
CA ASN A 121 -17.02 27.53 -25.72
C ASN A 121 -17.24 29.05 -25.88
N ALA A 122 -16.91 29.84 -24.86
CA ALA A 122 -16.98 31.30 -24.93
C ALA A 122 -15.98 31.85 -25.96
N GLU A 123 -14.72 31.43 -25.90
CA GLU A 123 -13.67 31.81 -26.86
C GLU A 123 -14.04 31.38 -28.28
N ALA A 124 -14.57 30.17 -28.49
CA ALA A 124 -15.00 29.72 -29.82
C ALA A 124 -16.11 30.58 -30.42
N ARG A 125 -17.05 31.07 -29.59
CA ARG A 125 -18.08 32.03 -30.02
C ARG A 125 -17.44 33.37 -30.39
N GLU A 126 -16.56 33.89 -29.54
CA GLU A 126 -15.86 35.15 -29.77
C GLU A 126 -15.01 35.10 -31.06
N PHE A 127 -14.27 34.01 -31.29
CA PHE A 127 -13.53 33.79 -32.53
C PHE A 127 -14.43 33.75 -33.76
N THR A 128 -15.62 33.14 -33.65
CA THR A 128 -16.60 33.10 -34.74
C THR A 128 -17.13 34.50 -35.06
N GLU A 129 -17.48 35.28 -34.03
CA GLU A 129 -17.92 36.66 -34.18
C GLU A 129 -16.81 37.55 -34.78
N PHE A 130 -15.57 37.37 -34.33
CA PHE A 130 -14.41 38.08 -34.87
C PHE A 130 -14.21 37.77 -36.36
N LEU A 131 -14.25 36.49 -36.75
CA LEU A 131 -14.12 36.09 -38.16
C LEU A 131 -15.25 36.62 -39.03
N GLN A 132 -16.48 36.60 -38.52
CA GLN A 132 -17.64 37.15 -39.24
C GLN A 132 -17.47 38.66 -39.46
N LYS A 133 -17.10 39.39 -38.40
CA LYS A 133 -16.86 40.83 -38.47
C LYS A 133 -15.69 41.18 -39.41
N ALA A 134 -14.60 40.43 -39.36
CA ALA A 134 -13.46 40.62 -40.25
C ALA A 134 -13.86 40.38 -41.72
N ASN A 135 -14.56 39.28 -42.00
CA ASN A 135 -15.04 38.96 -43.34
C ASN A 135 -15.99 40.03 -43.89
N ASP A 136 -16.93 40.53 -43.07
CA ASP A 136 -17.84 41.60 -43.50
C ASP A 136 -17.09 42.91 -43.76
N THR A 137 -16.09 43.21 -42.93
CA THR A 137 -15.23 44.39 -43.11
C THR A 137 -14.40 44.29 -44.40
N GLU A 138 -13.76 43.15 -44.64
CA GLU A 138 -12.98 42.90 -45.86
C GLU A 138 -13.87 42.92 -47.11
N LYS A 139 -15.04 42.28 -47.07
CA LYS A 139 -16.00 42.34 -48.19
C LYS A 139 -16.46 43.76 -48.49
N ASN A 140 -16.75 44.55 -47.47
CA ASN A 140 -17.14 45.95 -47.66
C ASN A 140 -15.97 46.78 -48.21
N HIS A 141 -14.76 46.54 -47.72
CA HIS A 141 -13.55 47.17 -48.25
C HIS A 141 -13.34 46.83 -49.72
N LEU A 142 -13.39 45.55 -50.08
CA LEU A 142 -13.24 45.07 -51.46
C LEU A 142 -14.34 45.63 -52.38
N LYS A 143 -15.60 45.70 -51.93
CA LYS A 143 -16.67 46.33 -52.70
C LYS A 143 -16.37 47.80 -53.01
N LEU A 144 -15.85 48.54 -52.03
CA LEU A 144 -15.45 49.93 -52.23
C LEU A 144 -14.27 50.05 -53.21
N GLU A 145 -13.29 49.15 -53.14
CA GLU A 145 -12.19 49.13 -54.11
C GLU A 145 -12.68 48.83 -55.53
N VAL A 146 -13.59 47.86 -55.69
CA VAL A 146 -14.22 47.56 -56.98
C VAL A 146 -15.01 48.75 -57.51
N GLU A 147 -15.79 49.44 -56.68
CA GLU A 147 -16.54 50.63 -57.08
C GLU A 147 -15.62 51.79 -57.48
N LYS A 148 -14.52 52.00 -56.74
CA LYS A 148 -13.50 53.00 -57.08
C LYS A 148 -12.83 52.71 -58.42
N LEU A 149 -12.44 51.45 -58.65
CA LEU A 149 -11.83 51.03 -59.93
C LEU A 149 -12.82 51.21 -61.09
N GLY A 150 -14.09 50.86 -60.89
CA GLY A 150 -15.14 51.07 -61.90
C GLY A 150 -15.34 52.54 -62.27
N ARG A 151 -15.35 53.44 -61.28
CA ARG A 151 -15.41 54.90 -61.53
C ARG A 151 -14.17 55.38 -62.29
N SER A 152 -12.98 55.00 -61.84
CA SER A 152 -11.73 55.35 -62.51
C SER A 152 -11.70 54.85 -63.96
N GLN A 153 -12.19 53.65 -64.24
CA GLN A 153 -12.28 53.11 -65.59
C GLN A 153 -13.24 53.92 -66.46
N ASN A 154 -14.41 54.30 -65.93
CA ASN A 154 -15.38 55.10 -66.67
C ASN A 154 -14.83 56.50 -67.01
N ASP A 155 -14.16 57.13 -66.05
CA ASP A 155 -13.49 58.42 -66.28
C ASP A 155 -12.41 58.29 -67.37
N TRP A 156 -11.62 57.21 -67.33
CA TRP A 156 -10.60 56.92 -68.35
C TRP A 156 -11.22 56.74 -69.74
N LEU A 157 -12.33 55.98 -69.84
CA LEU A 157 -13.06 55.81 -71.10
C LEU A 157 -13.60 57.13 -71.63
N GLN A 158 -14.16 57.98 -70.77
CA GLN A 158 -14.68 59.28 -71.16
C GLN A 158 -13.58 60.19 -71.70
N VAL A 159 -12.39 60.20 -71.07
CA VAL A 159 -11.23 60.94 -71.58
C VAL A 159 -10.80 60.42 -72.96
N VAL A 160 -10.75 59.09 -73.15
CA VAL A 160 -10.38 58.50 -74.45
C VAL A 160 -11.40 58.83 -75.53
N VAL A 161 -12.70 58.72 -75.25
CA VAL A 161 -13.76 59.08 -76.20
C VAL A 161 -13.70 60.57 -76.56
N THR A 162 -13.52 61.43 -75.55
CA THR A 162 -13.45 62.88 -75.77
C THR A 162 -12.23 63.27 -76.61
N THR A 163 -11.07 62.63 -76.38
CA THR A 163 -9.87 62.88 -77.19
C THR A 163 -10.02 62.36 -78.62
N LEU A 164 -10.62 61.18 -78.82
CA LEU A 164 -10.99 60.66 -80.14
C LEU A 164 -11.93 61.62 -80.89
N ASP A 165 -12.96 62.14 -80.21
CA ASP A 165 -13.91 63.09 -80.80
C ASP A 165 -13.25 64.42 -81.18
N HIS A 166 -12.35 64.94 -80.33
CA HIS A 166 -11.56 66.14 -80.65
C HIS A 166 -10.65 65.92 -81.88
N VAL A 167 -9.98 64.77 -81.96
CA VAL A 167 -9.15 64.43 -83.13
C VAL A 167 -10.00 64.32 -84.39
N PHE A 168 -11.17 63.67 -84.32
CA PHE A 168 -12.08 63.56 -85.44
C PHE A 168 -12.57 64.93 -85.92
N ALA A 169 -12.99 65.81 -85.01
CA ALA A 169 -13.41 67.17 -85.32
C ALA A 169 -12.29 67.98 -85.99
N LEU A 170 -11.05 67.85 -85.53
CA LEU A 170 -9.88 68.48 -86.16
C LEU A 170 -9.65 67.97 -87.59
N THR A 171 -9.83 66.68 -87.85
CA THR A 171 -9.69 66.12 -89.20
C THR A 171 -10.81 66.50 -90.17
N GLN A 172 -12.00 66.85 -89.67
CA GLN A 172 -13.13 67.29 -90.50
C GLN A 172 -13.09 68.79 -90.82
N ALA A 173 -12.46 69.59 -89.96
CA ALA A 173 -12.36 71.04 -90.10
C ALA A 173 -11.15 71.52 -90.95
N GLY A 174 -10.20 70.63 -91.24
CA GLY A 174 -9.07 70.86 -92.16
C GLY A 174 -9.32 70.28 -93.54
#